data_AF-A0A7W0YGM8-F1
#
_entry.id   AF-A0A7W0YGM8-F1
#
_cell.length_a   1.000
_cell.length_b   1.000
_cell.length_c   1.000
_cell.angle_alpha   90.00
_cell.angle_beta   90.00
_cell.angle_gamma   90.00
#
_symmetry.space_group_name_H-M   'P 1'
#
loop_
_entity.id
_entity.type
_entity.pdbx_description
1 polymer ?
#
loop_
_entity_poly.entity_id
_entity_poly.type
_entity_poly.pdbx_seq_one_letter_code
_entity_poly.pdbx_strand_id
1 'polypeptide(L)' 'MPETLTSLPRRFYERPSPIVAKALIGRLLVRRLDGDLLVGRIVETEAYEDGDPASHSYR' A
#
# COMPACT_ATOMS: atom_id res chain seq x y z
N MET A 1 16.66 8.28 -10.66
CA MET A 1 15.78 7.90 -9.53
C MET A 1 15.33 9.18 -8.84
N PRO A 2 14.08 9.32 -8.38
CA PRO A 2 13.65 10.54 -7.72
C PRO A 2 14.60 10.85 -6.55
N GLU A 3 14.96 12.11 -6.40
CA GLU A 3 16.10 12.55 -5.58
C GLU A 3 15.91 12.31 -4.08
N THR A 4 14.66 12.07 -3.64
CA THR A 4 14.34 11.63 -2.27
C THR A 4 13.10 10.71 -2.27
N LEU A 5 13.19 9.54 -1.62
CA LEU A 5 12.03 8.69 -1.33
C LEU A 5 11.41 9.14 0.00
N THR A 6 10.19 9.67 -0.05
CA THR A 6 9.45 10.11 1.14
C THR A 6 8.32 9.13 1.45
N SER A 7 8.26 8.66 2.70
CA SER A 7 7.16 7.82 3.15
C SER A 7 5.83 8.57 3.07
N LEU A 8 4.77 7.87 2.68
CA LEU A 8 3.41 8.40 2.75
C LEU A 8 3.04 8.66 4.22
N PRO A 9 2.33 9.76 4.53
CA PRO A 9 1.94 10.10 5.89
C PRO A 9 0.84 9.17 6.40
N ARG A 10 0.67 9.04 7.73
CA ARG A 10 -0.34 8.16 8.35
C ARG A 10 -1.77 8.41 7.82
N ARG A 11 -2.14 9.68 7.66
CA ARG A 11 -3.43 10.12 7.08
C ARG A 11 -3.73 9.56 5.69
N PHE A 12 -2.71 9.11 4.95
CA PHE A 12 -2.91 8.41 3.68
C PHE A 12 -3.58 7.04 3.91
N TYR A 13 -3.22 6.35 4.98
CA TYR A 13 -3.72 5.00 5.29
C TYR A 13 -5.01 5.04 6.14
N GLU A 14 -5.24 6.11 6.90
CA GLU A 14 -6.44 6.31 7.73
C GLU A 14 -7.68 6.70 6.90
N ARG A 15 -8.02 5.85 5.93
CA ARG A 15 -9.18 6.00 5.03
C ARG A 15 -9.79 4.62 4.77
N PRO A 16 -11.05 4.53 4.32
CA PRO A 16 -11.66 3.27 3.91
C PRO A 16 -10.78 2.47 2.92
N SER A 17 -10.72 1.15 3.07
CA SER A 17 -9.81 0.29 2.30
C SER A 17 -9.98 0.42 0.77
N PRO A 18 -11.19 0.59 0.20
CA PRO A 18 -11.34 0.76 -1.26
C PRO A 18 -10.72 2.07 -1.77
N ILE A 19 -10.69 3.11 -0.95
CA ILE A 19 -10.06 4.39 -1.27
C ILE A 19 -8.55 4.25 -1.23
N VAL A 20 -8.02 3.57 -0.21
CA VAL A 20 -6.58 3.35 -0.05
C VAL A 20 -6.03 2.47 -1.17
N ALA A 21 -6.70 1.36 -1.49
CA ALA A 21 -6.31 0.44 -2.57
C ALA A 21 -6.12 1.18 -3.90
N LYS A 22 -7.13 1.94 -4.34
CA LYS A 22 -7.04 2.75 -5.57
C LYS A 22 -5.91 3.79 -5.50
N ALA A 23 -5.71 4.43 -4.34
CA ALA A 23 -4.69 5.46 -4.17
C ALA A 23 -3.24 4.91 -4.10
N LEU A 24 -3.09 3.62 -3.83
CA LEU A 24 -1.80 2.92 -3.80
C LEU A 24 -1.28 2.58 -5.19
N ILE A 25 -2.14 2.44 -6.20
CA ILE A 25 -1.71 2.21 -7.58
C ILE A 25 -0.74 3.30 -8.04
N GLY A 26 0.39 2.87 -8.59
CA GLY A 26 1.47 3.74 -9.05
C GLY A 26 2.44 4.21 -7.96
N ARG A 27 2.17 3.97 -6.68
CA ARG A 27 3.10 4.24 -5.56
C ARG A 27 4.25 3.25 -5.54
N LEU A 28 5.32 3.59 -4.82
CA LEU A 28 6.50 2.76 -4.67
C LEU A 28 6.47 2.04 -3.32
N LEU A 29 6.59 0.71 -3.35
CA LEU A 29 6.95 -0.09 -2.20
C LEU A 29 8.48 -0.14 -2.14
N VAL A 30 9.03 0.25 -1.00
CA VAL A 30 10.48 0.39 -0.79
C VAL A 30 10.89 -0.52 0.35
N ARG A 31 11.89 -1.37 0.11
CA ARG A 31 12.44 -2.29 1.11
C ARG A 31 13.96 -2.15 1.13
N ARG A 32 14.51 -1.86 2.31
CA ARG A 32 15.95 -2.02 2.58
C ARG A 32 16.20 -3.46 3.04
N LEU A 33 17.08 -4.17 2.35
CA LEU A 33 17.43 -5.56 2.64
C LEU A 33 18.94 -5.73 2.43
N ASP A 34 19.66 -6.18 3.47
CA ASP A 34 21.11 -6.44 3.42
C ASP A 34 21.97 -5.29 2.85
N GLY A 35 21.55 -4.05 3.08
CA GLY A 35 22.20 -2.84 2.56
C GLY A 35 21.65 -2.37 1.21
N ASP A 36 21.02 -3.26 0.44
CA ASP A 36 20.39 -2.93 -0.83
C ASP A 36 19.01 -2.27 -0.66
N LEU A 37 18.65 -1.48 -1.67
CA LEU A 37 17.35 -0.81 -1.77
C LEU A 37 16.53 -1.45 -2.90
N LEU A 38 15.56 -2.26 -2.51
CA LEU A 38 14.58 -2.86 -3.41
C LEU A 38 13.40 -1.90 -3.57
N VAL A 39 13.00 -1.64 -4.82
CA VAL A 39 11.90 -0.73 -5.15
C VAL A 39 10.98 -1.39 -6.15
N GLY A 40 9.70 -1.50 -5.81
CA GLY A 40 8.65 -2.00 -6.68
C GLY A 40 7.57 -0.94 -6.87
N ARG A 41 7.03 -0.81 -8.08
CA ARG A 41 5.81 -0.01 -8.30
C ARG A 41 4.60 -0.89 -8.04
N ILE A 42 3.66 -0.41 -7.23
CA ILE A 42 2.39 -1.08 -7.01
C ILE A 42 1.56 -0.93 -8.29
N VAL A 43 1.22 -2.06 -8.93
CA VAL A 43 0.44 -2.11 -10.17
C VAL A 43 -0.95 -2.71 -9.96
N GLU A 44 -1.17 -3.39 -8.84
CA GLU A 44 -2.40 -4.08 -8.50
C GLU A 44 -2.63 -4.02 -6.98
N THR A 45 -3.91 -3.95 -6.58
CA THR A 45 -4.34 -3.92 -5.18
C THR A 45 -5.73 -4.50 -5.06
N GLU A 46 -6.00 -5.18 -3.94
CA GLU A 46 -7.36 -5.60 -3.53
C GLU A 46 -7.78 -4.82 -2.27
N ALA A 47 -9.08 -4.67 -2.06
CA ALA A 47 -9.66 -4.04 -0.88
C ALA A 47 -10.67 -4.98 -0.25
N TYR A 48 -10.57 -5.13 1.07
CA TYR A 48 -11.48 -5.90 1.89
C TYR A 48 -12.07 -4.98 2.96
N GLU A 49 -13.38 -5.04 3.17
CA GLU A 49 -14.08 -4.27 4.18
C GLU A 49 -14.62 -5.16 5.31
N ASP A 50 -15.09 -4.52 6.38
CA ASP A 50 -15.79 -5.26 7.44
C ASP A 50 -17.06 -5.92 6.86
N GLY A 51 -17.28 -7.18 7.21
CA GLY A 51 -18.39 -7.97 6.66
C GLY A 51 -18.17 -8.52 5.25
N ASP A 52 -16.99 -8.37 4.64
CA ASP A 52 -16.65 -9.03 3.38
C ASP A 52 -16.33 -10.53 3.60
N PRO A 53 -17.11 -11.49 3.07
CA PRO A 53 -16.86 -12.93 3.23
C PRO A 53 -15.54 -13.42 2.62
N ALA A 54 -14.95 -12.66 1.69
CA ALA A 54 -13.63 -12.98 1.14
C ALA A 54 -12.48 -12.53 2.07
N SER A 55 -12.78 -11.74 3.10
CA SER A 55 -11.79 -11.29 4.08
C SER A 55 -11.54 -12.32 5.18
N HIS A 56 -10.28 -12.46 5.60
CA HIS A 56 -9.94 -13.22 6.81
C HIS A 56 -10.48 -12.62 8.11
N SER A 57 -10.92 -11.35 8.10
CA SER A 57 -11.55 -10.72 9.26
C SER A 57 -13.06 -11.04 9.37
N TYR A 58 -13.65 -11.71 8.38
CA TYR A 58 -15.05 -12.09 8.39
C TYR A 58 -15.37 -13.04 9.55
N ARG A 59 -16.53 -12.88 10.18
CA ARG A 59 -16.99 -13.66 11.33
C ARG A 59 -18.42 -14.11 11.15
#